data_AF-A0A925J703-F1
#
_entry.id   AF-A0A925J703-F1
#
_cell.length_a   1.000
_cell.length_b   1.000
_cell.length_c   1.000
_cell.angle_alpha   90.00
_cell.angle_beta   90.00
_cell.angle_gamma   90.00
#
_symmetry.space_group_name_H-M   'P 1'
#
loop_
_entity.id
_entity.type
_entity.pdbx_description
1 polymer ?
#
loop_
_entity_poly.entity_id
_entity_poly.type
_entity_poly.pdbx_seq_one_letter_code
_entity_poly.pdbx_strand_id
1 'polypeptide(L)'
;MNTLKCFVFVCGVVLYWAVVSSAQSGGIIPYPSDYRKWTHVKSGIIDPGNPLFARYGGMHHIYANTKAIEGFRTGRFRNGSVIVFDVLELQRRNAAASEGPRRFIDVMQKDNGRFEKTGGWGFEKFRGSSRTERVLNETAKIGCFNCHAGQKARDYVFSSFRE
;
A
#
# COMPACT_ATOMS: atom_id res chain seq x y z
N MET A 1 35.73 -17.53 69.06
CA MET A 1 35.09 -16.29 68.56
C MET A 1 35.42 -16.17 67.08
N ASN A 2 34.55 -16.68 66.21
CA ASN A 2 34.77 -16.71 64.75
C ASN A 2 34.20 -15.45 64.10
N THR A 3 35.05 -14.70 63.40
CA THR A 3 34.67 -13.56 62.56
C THR A 3 34.23 -14.04 61.17
N LEU A 4 32.95 -13.89 60.86
CA LEU A 4 32.35 -14.17 59.56
C LEU A 4 32.58 -12.96 58.63
N LYS A 5 33.29 -13.15 57.51
CA LYS A 5 33.47 -12.12 56.48
C LYS A 5 32.33 -12.23 55.44
N CYS A 6 31.52 -11.17 55.33
CA CYS A 6 30.53 -10.99 54.27
C CYS A 6 31.23 -10.80 52.92
N PHE A 7 30.93 -11.69 51.96
CA PHE A 7 31.21 -11.47 50.54
C PHE A 7 29.99 -10.80 49.90
N VAL A 8 30.14 -9.56 49.43
CA VAL A 8 29.14 -8.89 48.60
C VAL A 8 29.36 -9.31 47.15
N PHE A 9 28.41 -10.03 46.57
CA PHE A 9 28.41 -10.43 45.17
C PHE A 9 27.75 -9.32 44.34
N VAL A 10 28.54 -8.50 43.65
CA VAL A 10 28.02 -7.50 42.71
C VAL A 10 27.66 -8.20 41.41
N CYS A 11 26.36 -8.42 41.19
CA CYS A 11 25.83 -9.02 39.98
C CYS A 11 25.81 -7.95 38.86
N GLY A 12 26.82 -7.98 37.98
CA GLY A 12 26.87 -7.11 36.80
C GLY A 12 25.82 -7.54 35.77
N VAL A 13 24.78 -6.73 35.57
CA VAL A 13 23.79 -6.93 34.51
C VAL A 13 24.35 -6.36 33.21
N VAL A 14 24.79 -7.22 32.31
CA VAL A 14 25.18 -6.85 30.94
C VAL A 14 23.91 -6.77 30.11
N LEU A 15 23.42 -5.55 29.85
CA LEU A 15 22.31 -5.28 28.93
C LEU A 15 22.78 -5.45 27.49
N TYR A 16 22.52 -6.62 26.90
CA TYR A 16 22.64 -6.85 25.47
C TYR A 16 21.52 -6.09 24.73
N TRP A 17 21.87 -4.99 24.08
CA TRP A 17 20.99 -4.36 23.08
C TRP A 17 20.93 -5.27 21.86
N ALA A 18 19.86 -6.05 21.73
CA ALA A 18 19.58 -6.77 20.50
C ALA A 18 19.26 -5.76 19.39
N VAL A 19 20.22 -5.52 18.50
CA VAL A 19 19.97 -4.81 17.25
C VAL A 19 19.10 -5.71 16.38
N VAL A 20 17.80 -5.45 16.38
CA VAL A 20 16.88 -6.13 15.47
C VAL A 20 17.13 -5.57 14.08
N SER A 21 18.03 -6.22 13.32
CA SER A 21 18.14 -6.01 11.88
C SER A 21 16.85 -6.48 11.22
N SER A 22 15.95 -5.55 10.93
CA SER A 22 14.82 -5.81 10.06
C SER A 22 15.36 -6.16 8.68
N ALA A 23 15.36 -7.45 8.34
CA ALA A 23 15.69 -7.94 7.02
C ALA A 23 14.88 -7.14 5.99
N GLN A 24 15.58 -6.43 5.11
CA GLN A 24 14.99 -5.67 4.01
C GLN A 24 14.31 -6.69 3.09
N SER A 25 13.00 -6.92 3.27
CA SER A 25 12.23 -7.77 2.35
C SER A 25 12.24 -7.08 0.99
N GLY A 26 13.13 -7.53 0.10
CA GLY A 26 13.33 -6.97 -1.23
C GLY A 26 11.99 -6.82 -1.95
N GLY A 27 11.65 -5.60 -2.38
CA GLY A 27 10.50 -5.29 -3.25
C GLY A 27 9.08 -5.67 -2.79
N ILE A 28 8.89 -6.48 -1.75
CA ILE A 28 7.57 -7.04 -1.39
C ILE A 28 6.72 -6.00 -0.65
N ILE A 29 5.59 -5.61 -1.22
CA ILE A 29 4.61 -4.75 -0.55
C ILE A 29 3.69 -5.62 0.31
N PRO A 30 3.56 -5.37 1.62
CA PRO A 30 2.62 -6.12 2.46
C PRO A 30 1.17 -5.82 2.06
N TYR A 31 0.27 -6.76 2.32
CA TYR A 31 -1.16 -6.46 2.22
C TYR A 31 -1.51 -5.32 3.18
N PRO A 32 -2.23 -4.27 2.74
CA PRO A 32 -2.50 -3.10 3.57
C PRO A 32 -3.65 -3.39 4.54
N SER A 33 -3.38 -4.08 5.65
CA SER A 33 -4.41 -4.37 6.65
C SER A 33 -5.17 -3.10 7.07
N ASP A 34 -6.49 -3.25 7.27
CA ASP A 34 -7.39 -2.17 7.71
C ASP A 34 -7.53 -0.95 6.79
N TYR A 35 -7.07 -1.00 5.53
CA TYR A 35 -7.15 0.15 4.61
C TYR A 35 -8.56 0.72 4.41
N ARG A 36 -9.61 -0.11 4.59
CA ARG A 36 -11.01 0.35 4.51
C ARG A 36 -11.38 1.36 5.61
N LYS A 37 -10.56 1.50 6.65
CA LYS A 37 -10.69 2.53 7.70
C LYS A 37 -9.89 3.79 7.38
N TRP A 38 -9.07 3.78 6.33
CA TRP A 38 -8.29 4.95 5.93
C TRP A 38 -9.18 5.96 5.19
N THR A 39 -8.64 7.15 4.93
CA THR A 39 -9.35 8.18 4.20
C THR A 39 -9.71 7.69 2.80
N HIS A 40 -11.00 7.72 2.49
CA HIS A 40 -11.51 7.53 1.14
C HIS A 40 -11.20 8.77 0.31
N VAL A 41 -10.50 8.59 -0.81
CA VAL A 41 -10.03 9.66 -1.68
C VAL A 41 -11.05 9.97 -2.76
N LYS A 42 -11.53 8.94 -3.45
CA LYS A 42 -12.55 9.05 -4.49
C LYS A 42 -13.09 7.67 -4.87
N SER A 43 -14.18 7.69 -5.63
CA SER A 43 -14.71 6.51 -6.32
C SER A 43 -14.78 6.75 -7.83
N GLY A 44 -14.99 5.69 -8.59
CA GLY A 44 -15.31 5.75 -10.00
C GLY A 44 -15.98 4.48 -10.49
N ILE A 45 -16.59 4.57 -11.67
CA ILE A 45 -17.19 3.46 -12.39
C ILE A 45 -16.52 3.38 -13.76
N ILE A 46 -16.15 2.18 -14.17
CA ILE A 46 -15.68 1.88 -15.52
C ILE A 46 -16.65 0.88 -16.14
N ASP A 47 -17.40 1.33 -17.15
CA ASP A 47 -18.40 0.55 -17.86
C ASP A 47 -17.84 -0.15 -19.11
N PRO A 48 -18.54 -1.17 -19.67
CA PRO A 48 -18.06 -1.98 -20.80
C PRO A 48 -17.59 -1.21 -22.04
N GLY A 49 -18.09 0.00 -22.27
CA GLY A 49 -17.66 0.86 -23.38
C GLY A 49 -16.29 1.51 -23.20
N ASN A 50 -15.68 1.40 -22.02
CA ASN A 50 -14.35 1.96 -21.77
C ASN A 50 -13.24 0.96 -22.18
N PRO A 51 -12.19 1.37 -22.90
CA PRO A 51 -11.08 0.48 -23.29
C PRO A 51 -10.37 -0.23 -22.13
N LEU A 52 -10.46 0.35 -20.93
CA LEU A 52 -9.88 -0.20 -19.71
C LEU A 52 -10.80 -1.19 -18.97
N PHE A 53 -12.01 -1.45 -19.46
CA PHE A 53 -13.01 -2.27 -18.78
C PHE A 53 -12.51 -3.69 -18.45
N ALA A 54 -11.86 -4.35 -19.40
CA ALA A 54 -11.33 -5.71 -19.17
C ALA A 54 -10.43 -5.77 -17.94
N ARG A 55 -9.62 -4.72 -17.72
CA ARG A 55 -8.63 -4.66 -16.64
C ARG A 55 -9.20 -4.05 -15.35
N TYR A 56 -10.02 -3.00 -15.43
CA TYR A 56 -10.43 -2.18 -14.28
C TYR A 56 -11.96 -1.95 -14.19
N GLY A 57 -12.74 -2.63 -15.03
CA GLY A 57 -14.19 -2.52 -15.08
C GLY A 57 -14.91 -2.81 -13.75
N GLY A 58 -16.03 -2.14 -13.54
CA GLY A 58 -16.80 -2.19 -12.29
C GLY A 58 -16.75 -0.89 -11.52
N MET A 59 -17.02 -0.96 -10.21
CA MET A 59 -16.90 0.16 -9.29
C MET A 59 -15.56 0.08 -8.57
N HIS A 60 -14.92 1.22 -8.35
CA HIS A 60 -13.70 1.25 -7.56
C HIS A 60 -13.69 2.38 -6.55
N HIS A 61 -12.94 2.16 -5.48
CA HIS A 61 -12.65 3.15 -4.44
C HIS A 61 -11.14 3.29 -4.27
N ILE A 62 -10.70 4.51 -4.03
CA ILE A 62 -9.31 4.81 -3.69
C ILE A 62 -9.24 5.16 -2.22
N TYR A 63 -8.37 4.49 -1.48
CA TYR A 63 -8.07 4.76 -0.09
C TYR A 63 -6.62 5.16 0.07
N ALA A 64 -6.33 6.02 1.04
CA ALA A 64 -5.00 6.52 1.28
C ALA A 64 -4.72 6.65 2.77
N ASN A 65 -3.56 6.17 3.21
CA ASN A 65 -3.14 6.39 4.60
C ASN A 65 -2.82 7.87 4.86
N THR A 66 -2.63 8.24 6.12
CA THR A 66 -2.39 9.63 6.53
C THR A 66 -1.24 10.29 5.75
N LYS A 67 -0.14 9.55 5.52
CA LYS A 67 1.02 10.05 4.75
C LYS A 67 0.67 10.32 3.29
N ALA A 68 -0.12 9.45 2.66
CA ALA A 68 -0.56 9.65 1.29
C ALA A 68 -1.55 10.82 1.19
N ILE A 69 -2.40 11.05 2.19
CA ILE A 69 -3.30 12.22 2.22
C ILE A 69 -2.53 13.54 2.31
N GLU A 70 -1.47 13.61 3.12
CA GLU A 70 -0.54 14.76 3.09
C GLU A 70 0.07 14.94 1.70
N GLY A 71 0.44 13.83 1.04
CA GLY A 71 0.95 13.85 -0.33
C GLY A 71 -0.06 14.38 -1.35
N PHE A 72 -1.33 13.99 -1.24
CA PHE A 72 -2.40 14.54 -2.10
C PHE A 72 -2.59 16.05 -1.92
N ARG A 73 -2.47 16.56 -0.68
CA ARG A 73 -2.64 17.99 -0.39
C ARG A 73 -1.45 18.84 -0.83
N THR A 74 -0.24 18.30 -0.74
CA THR A 74 1.01 19.05 -0.96
C THR A 74 1.67 18.76 -2.31
N GLY A 75 1.24 17.71 -3.01
CA GLY A 75 1.89 17.21 -4.22
C GLY A 75 3.17 16.42 -3.96
N ARG A 76 3.53 16.11 -2.70
CA ARG A 76 4.76 15.40 -2.34
C ARG A 76 4.48 14.19 -1.44
N PHE A 77 4.63 12.98 -1.98
CA PHE A 77 4.42 11.76 -1.20
C PHE A 77 5.70 11.29 -0.53
N ARG A 78 5.69 11.20 0.81
CA ARG A 78 6.83 10.72 1.60
C ARG A 78 6.88 9.19 1.70
N ASN A 79 8.04 8.63 2.02
CA ASN A 79 8.21 7.20 2.28
C ASN A 79 7.19 6.68 3.32
N GLY A 80 6.59 5.53 3.00
CA GLY A 80 5.48 4.92 3.74
C GLY A 80 4.10 5.45 3.35
N SER A 81 3.97 6.33 2.36
CA SER A 81 2.68 6.63 1.73
C SER A 81 2.13 5.36 1.08
N VAL A 82 0.86 5.05 1.32
CA VAL A 82 0.19 3.89 0.72
C VAL A 82 -1.14 4.33 0.13
N ILE A 83 -1.37 3.93 -1.12
CA ILE A 83 -2.62 4.15 -1.85
C ILE A 83 -3.17 2.78 -2.26
N VAL A 84 -4.45 2.56 -2.02
CA VAL A 84 -5.14 1.31 -2.38
C VAL A 84 -6.23 1.64 -3.40
N PHE A 85 -6.21 0.96 -4.53
CA PHE A 85 -7.24 0.98 -5.55
C PHE A 85 -8.04 -0.33 -5.45
N ASP A 86 -9.23 -0.24 -4.86
CA ASP A 86 -10.10 -1.36 -4.52
C ASP A 86 -11.19 -1.51 -5.59
N VAL A 87 -11.17 -2.60 -6.35
CA VAL A 87 -12.07 -2.81 -7.50
C VAL A 87 -13.08 -3.91 -7.20
N LEU A 88 -14.35 -3.55 -7.33
CA LEU A 88 -15.51 -4.41 -7.13
C LEU A 88 -16.31 -4.53 -8.41
N GLU A 89 -17.05 -5.62 -8.53
CA GLU A 89 -18.09 -5.73 -9.54
C GLU A 89 -19.14 -4.64 -9.33
N LEU A 90 -19.75 -4.20 -10.43
CA LEU A 90 -20.85 -3.24 -10.41
C LEU A 90 -22.15 -3.99 -10.65
N GLN A 91 -23.06 -3.95 -9.68
CA GLN A 91 -24.40 -4.49 -9.81
C GLN A 91 -25.39 -3.36 -10.09
N ARG A 92 -26.31 -3.57 -11.04
CA ARG A 92 -27.38 -2.62 -11.35
C ARG A 92 -28.73 -3.30 -11.23
N ARG A 93 -29.61 -2.74 -10.40
CA ARG A 93 -30.99 -3.22 -10.19
C ARG A 93 -31.88 -2.04 -9.86
N ASN A 94 -33.11 -2.02 -10.38
CA ASN A 94 -34.13 -1.02 -10.04
C ASN A 94 -33.64 0.43 -10.14
N ALA A 95 -32.97 0.78 -11.24
CA ALA A 95 -32.35 2.10 -11.46
C ALA A 95 -31.30 2.53 -10.41
N ALA A 96 -30.81 1.62 -9.59
CA ALA A 96 -29.73 1.83 -8.64
C ALA A 96 -28.48 1.02 -9.01
N ALA A 97 -27.34 1.50 -8.54
CA ALA A 97 -26.05 0.83 -8.64
C ALA A 97 -25.53 0.47 -7.25
N SER A 98 -25.00 -0.74 -7.09
CA SER A 98 -24.40 -1.20 -5.84
C SER A 98 -23.11 -1.97 -6.10
N GLU A 99 -22.30 -2.08 -5.05
CA GLU A 99 -21.12 -2.94 -5.04
C GLU A 99 -21.51 -4.42 -5.14
N GLY A 100 -20.76 -5.17 -5.94
CA GLY A 100 -20.76 -6.63 -5.95
C GLY A 100 -19.49 -7.21 -5.31
N PRO A 101 -19.18 -8.50 -5.58
CA PRO A 101 -17.94 -9.12 -5.14
C PRO A 101 -16.69 -8.33 -5.55
N ARG A 102 -15.66 -8.36 -4.71
CA ARG A 102 -14.36 -7.76 -5.03
C ARG A 102 -13.67 -8.55 -6.14
N ARG A 103 -13.16 -7.84 -7.14
CA ARG A 103 -12.31 -8.39 -8.21
C ARG A 103 -10.85 -8.45 -7.82
N PHE A 104 -10.31 -7.37 -7.26
CA PHE A 104 -8.92 -7.28 -6.75
C PHE A 104 -8.71 -5.97 -5.98
N ILE A 105 -7.56 -5.86 -5.31
CA ILE A 105 -6.98 -4.57 -4.94
C ILE A 105 -5.62 -4.39 -5.60
N ASP A 106 -5.34 -3.17 -6.04
CA ASP A 106 -4.01 -2.68 -6.41
C ASP A 106 -3.46 -1.80 -5.28
N VAL A 107 -2.18 -1.95 -4.96
CA VAL A 107 -1.52 -1.23 -3.87
C VAL A 107 -0.27 -0.54 -4.42
N MET A 108 -0.18 0.76 -4.17
CA MET A 108 1.02 1.55 -4.38
C MET A 108 1.65 1.91 -3.04
N GLN A 109 2.95 1.67 -2.89
CA GLN A 109 3.71 2.06 -1.69
C GLN A 109 4.90 2.93 -2.08
N LYS A 110 5.01 4.12 -1.47
CA LYS A 110 6.17 4.99 -1.64
C LYS A 110 7.31 4.52 -0.74
N ASP A 111 8.44 4.20 -1.35
CA ASP A 111 9.72 3.98 -0.71
C ASP A 111 10.85 4.24 -1.71
N ASN A 112 11.50 5.39 -1.57
CA ASN A 112 12.53 5.83 -2.50
C ASN A 112 13.74 4.90 -2.57
N GLY A 113 14.09 4.18 -1.50
CA GLY A 113 15.23 3.27 -1.51
C GLY A 113 14.88 1.88 -2.06
N ARG A 114 13.67 1.39 -1.78
CA ARG A 114 13.23 0.06 -2.28
C ARG A 114 12.83 0.08 -3.75
N PHE A 115 12.37 1.23 -4.26
CA PHE A 115 11.71 1.34 -5.56
C PHE A 115 12.34 2.44 -6.45
N GLU A 116 13.67 2.56 -6.41
CA GLU A 116 14.44 3.59 -7.15
C GLU A 116 14.11 3.60 -8.65
N LYS A 117 14.00 2.41 -9.27
CA LYS A 117 13.75 2.24 -10.71
C LYS A 117 12.33 2.66 -11.15
N THR A 118 11.43 2.87 -10.21
CA THR A 118 10.02 3.18 -10.44
C THR A 118 9.60 4.47 -9.74
N GLY A 119 10.52 5.45 -9.67
CA GLY A 119 10.25 6.77 -9.10
C GLY A 119 9.91 6.73 -7.61
N GLY A 120 10.41 5.71 -6.90
CA GLY A 120 10.12 5.46 -5.49
C GLY A 120 8.78 4.81 -5.23
N TRP A 121 8.05 4.33 -6.24
CA TRP A 121 6.76 3.66 -6.06
C TRP A 121 6.85 2.17 -6.40
N GLY A 122 6.51 1.33 -5.44
CA GLY A 122 6.25 -0.08 -5.70
C GLY A 122 4.78 -0.33 -5.99
N PHE A 123 4.51 -1.42 -6.72
CA PHE A 123 3.18 -1.82 -7.17
C PHE A 123 2.92 -3.28 -6.79
N GLU A 124 1.72 -3.58 -6.30
CA GLU A 124 1.28 -4.94 -6.03
C GLU A 124 -0.22 -5.11 -6.31
N LYS A 125 -0.63 -6.31 -6.70
CA LYS A 125 -2.04 -6.67 -6.91
C LYS A 125 -2.39 -7.91 -6.12
N PHE A 126 -3.49 -7.86 -5.38
CA PHE A 126 -4.05 -9.02 -4.68
C PHE A 126 -5.37 -9.47 -5.31
N ARG A 127 -5.53 -10.76 -5.57
CA ARG A 127 -6.72 -11.31 -6.23
C ARG A 127 -7.93 -11.31 -5.29
N GLY A 128 -9.07 -10.80 -5.80
CA GLY A 128 -10.34 -10.82 -5.08
C GLY A 128 -10.19 -10.29 -3.65
N SER A 129 -10.70 -11.04 -2.68
CA SER A 129 -10.56 -10.76 -1.25
C SER A 129 -9.35 -11.44 -0.59
N SER A 130 -8.48 -12.10 -1.37
CA SER A 130 -7.29 -12.76 -0.84
C SER A 130 -6.29 -11.73 -0.31
N ARG A 131 -5.68 -12.04 0.84
CA ARG A 131 -4.62 -11.21 1.45
C ARG A 131 -3.21 -11.68 1.09
N THR A 132 -3.10 -12.82 0.43
CA THR A 132 -1.83 -13.52 0.18
C THR A 132 -1.61 -13.83 -1.29
N GLU A 133 -2.67 -13.95 -2.08
CA GLU A 133 -2.56 -14.26 -3.50
C GLU A 133 -2.18 -13.02 -4.31
N ARG A 134 -0.89 -12.92 -4.64
CA ARG A 134 -0.30 -11.85 -5.45
C ARG A 134 -0.41 -12.19 -6.93
N VAL A 135 -0.66 -11.18 -7.75
CA VAL A 135 -0.90 -11.37 -9.20
C VAL A 135 0.25 -10.84 -10.05
N LEU A 136 1.01 -9.84 -9.58
CA LEU A 136 2.04 -9.21 -10.39
C LEU A 136 3.38 -9.94 -10.26
N ASN A 137 3.95 -10.33 -11.41
CA ASN A 137 5.38 -10.60 -11.52
C ASN A 137 6.17 -9.29 -11.71
N GLU A 138 7.50 -9.35 -11.65
CA GLU A 138 8.36 -8.15 -11.75
C GLU A 138 8.15 -7.36 -13.05
N THR A 139 7.99 -8.03 -14.19
CA THR A 139 7.68 -7.39 -15.48
C THR A 139 6.36 -6.62 -15.42
N ALA A 140 5.32 -7.21 -14.82
CA ALA A 140 4.03 -6.57 -14.66
C ALA A 140 4.10 -5.34 -13.72
N LYS A 141 4.91 -5.40 -12.65
CA LYS A 141 5.15 -4.25 -11.76
C LYS A 141 5.80 -3.07 -12.49
N ILE A 142 6.76 -3.33 -13.37
CA ILE A 142 7.34 -2.30 -14.25
C ILE A 142 6.28 -1.74 -15.20
N GLY A 143 5.42 -2.61 -15.75
CA GLY A 143 4.28 -2.19 -16.58
C GLY A 143 3.33 -1.22 -15.86
N CYS A 144 3.07 -1.44 -14.56
CA CYS A 144 2.31 -0.50 -13.73
C CYS A 144 3.00 0.86 -13.67
N PHE A 145 4.31 0.90 -13.38
CA PHE A 145 5.05 2.16 -13.34
C PHE A 145 5.05 2.89 -14.68
N ASN A 146 5.25 2.18 -15.79
CA ASN A 146 5.28 2.80 -17.12
C ASN A 146 3.96 3.51 -17.47
N CYS A 147 2.82 2.94 -17.08
CA CYS A 147 1.53 3.60 -17.22
C CYS A 147 1.44 4.86 -16.33
N HIS A 148 1.97 4.79 -15.11
CA HIS A 148 1.98 5.89 -14.16
C HIS A 148 3.04 6.97 -14.44
N ALA A 149 4.05 6.69 -15.28
CA ALA A 149 5.13 7.61 -15.65
C ALA A 149 4.60 8.92 -16.25
N GLY A 150 3.48 8.87 -16.96
CA GLY A 150 2.80 10.05 -17.52
C GLY A 150 2.28 11.02 -16.44
N GLN A 151 2.19 10.61 -15.18
CA GLN A 151 1.80 11.45 -14.04
C GLN A 151 3.01 11.95 -13.25
N LYS A 152 4.22 12.03 -13.85
CA LYS A 152 5.44 12.48 -13.15
C LYS A 152 5.27 13.82 -12.41
N ALA A 153 4.54 14.78 -13.00
CA ALA A 153 4.27 16.08 -12.37
C ALA A 153 3.45 16.00 -11.08
N ARG A 154 2.81 14.85 -10.83
CA ARG A 154 1.95 14.56 -9.68
C ARG A 154 2.47 13.36 -8.89
N ASP A 155 3.80 13.19 -8.91
CA ASP A 155 4.51 12.09 -8.26
C ASP A 155 3.93 10.71 -8.65
N TYR A 156 3.63 10.53 -9.94
CA TYR A 156 3.14 9.28 -10.53
C TYR A 156 1.75 8.84 -10.06
N VAL A 157 0.94 9.74 -9.49
CA VAL A 157 -0.42 9.44 -8.99
C VAL A 157 -1.49 10.13 -9.84
N PHE A 158 -2.46 9.35 -10.37
CA PHE A 158 -3.57 9.87 -11.17
C PHE A 158 -4.67 10.53 -10.35
N SER A 159 -4.98 10.01 -9.16
CA SER A 159 -6.09 10.50 -8.34
C SER A 159 -5.79 11.87 -7.74
N SER A 160 -6.85 12.63 -7.49
CA SER A 160 -6.82 13.85 -6.68
C SER A 160 -7.70 13.63 -5.46
N PHE A 161 -7.27 14.13 -4.31
CA PHE A 161 -8.13 14.23 -3.15
C PHE A 161 -9.04 15.45 -3.31
N ARG A 162 -10.31 15.30 -2.91
CA ARG A 162 -11.25 16.41 -2.75
C ARG A 162 -11.71 16.41 -1.30
N GLU A 163 -11.93 17.61 -0.76
CA GLU A 163 -12.57 17.77 0.55
C GLU A 163 -14.11 17.71 0.42
#